data_AF-A0A368DK39-F1
#
_entry.id   AF-A0A368DK39-F1
#
_cell.length_a   1.000
_cell.length_b   1.000
_cell.length_c   1.000
_cell.angle_alpha   90.00
_cell.angle_beta   90.00
_cell.angle_gamma   90.00
#
_symmetry.space_group_name_H-M   'P 1'
#
loop_
_entity.id
_entity.type
_entity.pdbx_description
1 polymer ?
#
loop_
_entity_poly.entity_id
_entity_poly.type
_entity_poly.pdbx_seq_one_letter_code
_entity_poly.pdbx_strand_id
1 'polypeptide(L)'
;MGPGRTKRDEQQWMLDLALNMRGRVQNFERDDWETPKRAHNYRMLPKMWRQKAEHDEALAKQAEKQGFLMTALEHYEHAVESYRMAQHPIYYDDNPVKIYLTKKLTEMVDRRSALSPYPIERIEVPFDDGKTISCLLHLLPDRRKAPCIIYVPGMDQTKEYFPKVMNNLGINRGMHVISMDGPGQGNSNMQKIRAVGENYERAGAAVMSYLQTREEVDHDRIGIYGVSMGSYWSLRLASYDHRAAAIASGVACFNPNNTIFSVSSPRFKQMFMYMAGLEDEDEFDKMSANMTVKGYSDKIKCPTLLVTGEFDPLCPLEDAVEVFEDLTCKKEMWVIEDQFHPLWNIPNLGKLDCHHYIMDWLQKTLFSKNPDQSIPDGRIAYVSNNGDGPFGNCEWKPTIGPDEAYF
;
A
#
# COMPACT_ATOMS: atom_id res chain seq x y z
N MET A 1 -24.59 -18.83 11.58
CA MET A 1 -24.38 -19.48 10.27
C MET A 1 -22.90 -19.79 10.17
N GLY A 2 -22.51 -20.96 9.64
CA GLY A 2 -21.09 -21.21 9.36
C GLY A 2 -20.56 -20.19 8.34
N PRO A 3 -19.25 -19.95 8.26
CA PRO A 3 -18.72 -19.02 7.26
C PRO A 3 -19.14 -19.48 5.85
N GLY A 4 -19.71 -18.57 5.05
CA GLY A 4 -20.04 -18.83 3.66
C GLY A 4 -18.81 -19.30 2.91
N ARG A 5 -18.95 -20.36 2.11
CA ARG A 5 -17.90 -20.80 1.18
C ARG A 5 -18.13 -20.11 -0.16
N THR A 6 -17.06 -19.54 -0.71
CA THR A 6 -17.04 -18.93 -2.05
C THR A 6 -16.74 -19.99 -3.12
N LYS A 7 -17.09 -19.77 -4.40
CA LYS A 7 -16.73 -20.72 -5.48
C LYS A 7 -15.20 -20.86 -5.58
N ARG A 8 -14.45 -19.77 -5.32
CA ARG A 8 -12.97 -19.80 -5.24
C ARG A 8 -12.41 -20.77 -4.18
N ASP A 9 -13.13 -21.09 -3.11
CA ASP A 9 -12.66 -22.06 -2.11
C ASP A 9 -12.51 -23.49 -2.69
N GLU A 10 -13.19 -23.79 -3.80
CA GLU A 10 -13.05 -25.06 -4.52
C GLU A 10 -11.68 -25.21 -5.21
N GLN A 11 -10.97 -24.10 -5.41
CA GLN A 11 -9.63 -24.05 -6.02
C GLN A 11 -8.48 -24.11 -5.00
N GLN A 12 -8.80 -24.28 -3.70
CA GLN A 12 -7.81 -24.19 -2.62
C GLN A 12 -6.63 -25.18 -2.77
N TRP A 13 -6.85 -26.36 -3.35
CA TRP A 13 -5.79 -27.36 -3.55
C TRP A 13 -4.68 -26.85 -4.48
N MET A 14 -4.99 -26.05 -5.50
CA MET A 14 -3.99 -25.45 -6.40
C MET A 14 -3.18 -24.38 -5.68
N LEU A 15 -3.82 -23.61 -4.81
CA LEU A 15 -3.15 -22.59 -4.01
C LEU A 15 -2.26 -23.22 -2.94
N ASP A 16 -2.66 -24.34 -2.34
CA ASP A 16 -1.81 -25.12 -1.44
C ASP A 16 -0.62 -25.75 -2.20
N LEU A 17 -0.83 -26.22 -3.44
CA LEU A 17 0.25 -26.69 -4.31
C LEU A 17 1.23 -25.57 -4.66
N ALA A 18 0.73 -24.40 -5.06
CA ALA A 18 1.56 -23.24 -5.36
C ALA A 18 2.35 -22.77 -4.12
N LEU A 19 1.71 -22.74 -2.94
CA LEU A 19 2.37 -22.46 -1.67
C LEU A 19 3.48 -23.48 -1.38
N ASN A 20 3.26 -24.75 -1.69
CA ASN A 20 4.26 -25.80 -1.50
C ASN A 20 5.47 -25.63 -2.43
N MET A 21 5.26 -25.17 -3.67
CA MET A 21 6.27 -25.02 -4.73
C MET A 21 7.03 -23.70 -4.66
N ARG A 22 6.35 -22.58 -4.38
CA ARG A 22 6.88 -21.21 -4.45
C ARG A 22 6.87 -20.48 -3.10
N GLY A 23 6.31 -21.07 -2.04
CA GLY A 23 6.26 -20.46 -0.72
C GLY A 23 5.26 -19.32 -0.56
N ARG A 24 4.35 -19.15 -1.52
CA ARG A 24 3.36 -18.07 -1.60
C ARG A 24 2.12 -18.52 -2.38
N VAL A 25 1.01 -17.80 -2.22
CA VAL A 25 -0.26 -18.07 -2.95
C VAL A 25 -0.61 -17.01 -4.00
N GLN A 26 0.26 -16.03 -4.21
CA GLN A 26 0.11 -14.90 -5.12
C GLN A 26 1.49 -14.29 -5.38
N ASN A 27 1.62 -13.40 -6.38
CA ASN A 27 2.90 -12.81 -6.79
C ASN A 27 3.97 -13.89 -7.06
N PHE A 28 3.63 -14.86 -7.92
CA PHE A 28 4.42 -16.07 -8.18
C PHE A 28 5.75 -15.81 -8.91
N GLU A 29 5.86 -14.63 -9.52
CA GLU A 29 6.96 -14.10 -10.32
C GLU A 29 8.20 -13.86 -9.46
N ARG A 30 8.01 -13.71 -8.15
CA ARG A 30 9.09 -13.58 -7.16
C ARG A 30 9.71 -14.93 -6.80
N ASP A 31 11.01 -14.91 -6.60
CA ASP A 31 11.81 -16.09 -6.25
C ASP A 31 12.03 -16.28 -4.73
N ASP A 32 11.79 -15.26 -3.92
CA ASP A 32 11.97 -15.34 -2.47
C ASP A 32 10.82 -16.09 -1.77
N TRP A 33 11.05 -16.56 -0.55
CA TRP A 33 9.99 -17.17 0.26
C TRP A 33 9.24 -16.11 1.06
N GLU A 34 7.91 -16.11 0.99
CA GLU A 34 7.09 -15.18 1.76
C GLU A 34 6.98 -15.60 3.23
N THR A 35 6.95 -16.91 3.52
CA THR A 35 6.63 -17.43 4.85
C THR A 35 7.87 -17.67 5.73
N PRO A 36 7.79 -17.45 7.07
CA PRO A 36 8.95 -17.61 7.99
C PRO A 36 9.57 -19.00 8.01
N LYS A 37 8.74 -20.01 7.75
CA LYS A 37 9.08 -21.41 7.56
C LYS A 37 8.23 -21.92 6.41
N ARG A 38 8.57 -23.06 5.81
CA ARG A 38 7.76 -23.65 4.73
C ARG A 38 6.35 -23.98 5.22
N ALA A 39 5.33 -23.35 4.63
CA ALA A 39 3.93 -23.69 4.83
C ALA A 39 3.50 -24.74 3.78
N HIS A 40 2.69 -25.71 4.18
CA HIS A 40 2.20 -26.77 3.28
C HIS A 40 0.72 -26.62 2.91
N ASN A 41 0.00 -25.78 3.64
CA ASN A 41 -1.35 -25.35 3.29
C ASN A 41 -1.62 -23.96 3.86
N TYR A 42 -2.57 -23.26 3.26
CA TYR A 42 -2.88 -21.87 3.59
C TYR A 42 -3.33 -21.67 5.04
N ARG A 43 -4.01 -22.66 5.62
CA ARG A 43 -4.48 -22.62 7.03
C ARG A 43 -3.34 -22.59 8.05
N MET A 44 -2.11 -22.95 7.65
CA MET A 44 -0.95 -22.85 8.51
C MET A 44 -0.49 -21.41 8.71
N LEU A 45 -0.73 -20.52 7.75
CA LEU A 45 -0.13 -19.18 7.72
C LEU A 45 -0.40 -18.37 8.99
N PRO A 46 -1.64 -18.25 9.51
CA PRO A 46 -1.87 -17.49 10.74
C PRO A 46 -1.06 -17.99 11.93
N LYS A 47 -0.97 -19.32 12.10
CA LYS A 47 -0.21 -19.91 13.21
C LYS A 47 1.29 -19.68 13.04
N MET A 48 1.82 -19.83 11.84
CA MET A 48 3.26 -19.72 11.59
C MET A 48 3.75 -18.28 11.80
N TRP A 49 3.02 -17.32 11.26
CA TRP A 49 3.31 -15.90 11.46
C TRP A 49 3.12 -15.49 12.92
N ARG A 50 2.09 -15.98 13.60
CA ARG A 50 1.92 -15.76 15.06
C ARG A 50 3.13 -16.26 15.85
N GLN A 51 3.63 -17.47 15.56
CA GLN A 51 4.80 -18.01 16.28
C GLN A 51 6.06 -17.17 16.06
N LYS A 52 6.27 -16.64 14.85
CA LYS A 52 7.35 -15.68 14.60
C LYS A 52 7.12 -14.40 15.42
N ALA A 53 5.91 -13.86 15.40
CA ALA A 53 5.56 -12.65 16.13
C ALA A 53 5.77 -12.79 17.64
N GLU A 54 5.36 -13.91 18.24
CA GLU A 54 5.56 -14.22 19.66
C GLU A 54 7.05 -14.31 20.02
N HIS A 55 7.87 -14.84 19.10
CA HIS A 55 9.32 -14.89 19.29
C HIS A 55 9.94 -13.50 19.25
N ASP A 56 9.62 -12.69 18.23
CA ASP A 56 10.11 -11.31 18.11
C ASP A 56 9.64 -10.44 19.30
N GLU A 57 8.39 -10.60 19.73
CA GLU A 57 7.85 -9.93 20.92
C GLU A 57 8.64 -10.29 22.18
N ALA A 58 8.98 -11.57 22.37
CA ALA A 58 9.76 -12.01 23.52
C ALA A 58 11.18 -11.43 23.50
N LEU A 59 11.83 -11.40 22.33
CA LEU A 59 13.14 -10.77 22.15
C LEU A 59 13.08 -9.26 22.43
N ALA A 60 12.05 -8.57 21.91
CA ALA A 60 11.85 -7.15 22.14
C ALA A 60 11.69 -6.84 23.64
N LYS A 61 10.82 -7.58 24.34
CA LYS A 61 10.60 -7.43 25.78
C LYS A 61 11.87 -7.67 26.60
N GLN A 62 12.68 -8.65 26.20
CA GLN A 62 13.93 -8.96 26.89
C GLN A 62 15.02 -7.89 26.65
N ALA A 63 15.09 -7.33 25.44
CA ALA A 63 15.98 -6.22 25.13
C ALA A 63 15.57 -4.94 25.86
N GLU A 64 14.26 -4.62 25.87
CA GLU A 64 13.71 -3.45 26.57
C GLU A 64 13.97 -3.53 28.08
N LYS A 65 13.74 -4.70 28.69
CA LYS A 65 14.02 -4.94 30.12
C LYS A 65 15.48 -4.70 30.49
N GLN A 66 16.41 -4.91 29.56
CA GLN A 66 17.84 -4.68 29.74
C GLN A 66 18.27 -3.25 29.35
N GLY A 67 17.36 -2.40 28.89
CA GLY A 67 17.65 -1.04 28.46
C GLY A 67 18.19 -0.92 27.03
N PHE A 68 18.19 -2.00 26.23
CA PHE A 68 18.63 -1.98 24.84
C PHE A 68 17.50 -1.52 23.91
N LEU A 69 17.12 -0.24 24.02
CA LEU A 69 15.89 0.29 23.42
C LEU A 69 15.85 0.22 21.90
N MET A 70 16.98 0.48 21.22
CA MET A 70 17.03 0.41 19.74
C MET A 70 16.87 -1.02 19.22
N THR A 71 17.48 -2.00 19.91
CA THR A 71 17.28 -3.42 19.60
C THR A 71 15.85 -3.86 19.90
N ALA A 72 15.26 -3.38 21.00
CA ALA A 72 13.87 -3.64 21.33
C ALA A 72 12.92 -3.07 20.28
N LEU A 73 13.16 -1.83 19.81
CA LEU A 73 12.39 -1.18 18.77
C LEU A 73 12.39 -1.99 17.46
N GLU A 74 13.56 -2.45 17.01
CA GLU A 74 13.68 -3.29 15.80
C GLU A 74 12.88 -4.60 15.94
N HIS A 75 12.98 -5.28 17.09
CA HIS A 75 12.20 -6.49 17.33
C HIS A 75 10.70 -6.22 17.45
N TYR A 76 10.28 -5.08 18.02
CA TYR A 76 8.86 -4.70 18.00
C TYR A 76 8.36 -4.45 16.58
N GLU A 77 9.17 -3.84 15.71
CA GLU A 77 8.83 -3.67 14.30
C GLU A 77 8.66 -5.03 13.58
N HIS A 78 9.56 -5.98 13.84
CA HIS A 78 9.42 -7.36 13.35
C HIS A 78 8.16 -8.05 13.88
N ALA A 79 7.81 -7.85 15.15
CA ALA A 79 6.61 -8.40 15.75
C ALA A 79 5.34 -7.78 15.15
N VAL A 80 5.32 -6.45 14.91
CA VAL A 80 4.24 -5.74 14.21
C VAL A 80 4.00 -6.36 12.84
N GLU A 81 5.04 -6.48 12.01
CA GLU A 81 4.90 -7.06 10.67
C GLU A 81 4.42 -8.52 10.73
N SER A 82 4.93 -9.30 11.68
CA SER A 82 4.56 -10.71 11.83
C SER A 82 3.11 -10.89 12.31
N TYR A 83 2.62 -10.07 13.24
CA TYR A 83 1.20 -10.09 13.65
C TYR A 83 0.29 -9.58 12.52
N ARG A 84 0.72 -8.57 11.76
CA ARG A 84 0.02 -8.08 10.56
C ARG A 84 -0.16 -9.21 9.53
N MET A 85 0.90 -9.95 9.24
CA MET A 85 0.87 -11.11 8.34
C MET A 85 0.12 -12.30 8.94
N ALA A 86 0.07 -12.46 10.26
CA ALA A 86 -0.68 -13.54 10.90
C ALA A 86 -2.20 -13.37 10.76
N GLN A 87 -2.70 -12.15 10.92
CA GLN A 87 -4.15 -11.90 10.84
C GLN A 87 -4.66 -11.88 9.39
N HIS A 88 -3.79 -11.50 8.45
CA HIS A 88 -4.14 -11.20 7.07
C HIS A 88 -4.83 -12.36 6.32
N PRO A 89 -4.39 -13.63 6.43
CA PRO A 89 -5.04 -14.78 5.81
C PRO A 89 -6.44 -15.14 6.35
N ILE A 90 -6.97 -14.39 7.33
CA ILE A 90 -8.24 -14.69 7.98
C ILE A 90 -9.33 -13.72 7.45
N TYR A 91 -10.13 -14.22 6.51
CA TYR A 91 -11.18 -13.46 5.82
C TYR A 91 -12.57 -13.73 6.41
N TYR A 92 -12.66 -13.77 7.74
CA TYR A 92 -13.91 -14.06 8.45
C TYR A 92 -14.16 -13.00 9.51
N ASP A 93 -15.35 -12.42 9.47
CA ASP A 93 -15.81 -11.52 10.51
C ASP A 93 -15.87 -12.22 11.86
N ASP A 94 -15.61 -11.45 12.92
CA ASP A 94 -15.74 -11.88 14.30
C ASP A 94 -14.93 -13.15 14.66
N ASN A 95 -13.94 -13.51 13.82
CA ASN A 95 -13.11 -14.67 14.04
C ASN A 95 -12.22 -14.46 15.28
N PRO A 96 -12.27 -15.34 16.29
CA PRO A 96 -11.57 -15.14 17.55
C PRO A 96 -10.05 -15.10 17.40
N VAL A 97 -9.49 -15.81 16.42
CA VAL A 97 -8.05 -15.78 16.12
C VAL A 97 -7.68 -14.44 15.52
N LYS A 98 -8.46 -13.93 14.56
CA LYS A 98 -8.22 -12.61 13.97
C LYS A 98 -8.30 -11.50 15.03
N ILE A 99 -9.35 -11.49 15.86
CA ILE A 99 -9.52 -10.54 16.96
C ILE A 99 -8.31 -10.55 17.90
N TYR A 100 -7.85 -11.74 18.29
CA TYR A 100 -6.66 -11.90 19.13
C TYR A 100 -5.41 -11.33 18.46
N LEU A 101 -5.16 -11.69 17.19
CA LEU A 101 -3.98 -11.24 16.44
C LEU A 101 -3.99 -9.73 16.22
N THR A 102 -5.14 -9.13 15.89
CA THR A 102 -5.26 -7.67 15.77
C THR A 102 -5.05 -6.96 17.10
N LYS A 103 -5.52 -7.53 18.22
CA LYS A 103 -5.22 -6.99 19.56
C LYS A 103 -3.72 -7.00 19.86
N LYS A 104 -3.03 -8.10 19.52
CA LYS A 104 -1.58 -8.22 19.67
C LYS A 104 -0.82 -7.26 18.76
N LEU A 105 -1.25 -7.10 17.51
CA LEU A 105 -0.73 -6.09 16.59
C LEU A 105 -0.82 -4.69 17.20
N THR A 106 -1.99 -4.31 17.72
CA THR A 106 -2.19 -3.03 18.40
C THR A 106 -1.23 -2.84 19.58
N GLU A 107 -1.10 -3.85 20.46
CA GLU A 107 -0.15 -3.79 21.58
C GLU A 107 1.31 -3.58 21.10
N MET A 108 1.74 -4.28 20.05
CA MET A 108 3.12 -4.13 19.53
C MET A 108 3.34 -2.79 18.87
N VAL A 109 2.34 -2.24 18.17
CA VAL A 109 2.40 -0.88 17.64
C VAL A 109 2.54 0.14 18.78
N ASP A 110 1.84 -0.02 19.91
CA ASP A 110 1.97 0.89 21.06
C ASP A 110 3.37 0.84 21.66
N ARG A 111 3.91 -0.38 21.85
CA ARG A 111 5.27 -0.60 22.36
C ARG A 111 6.33 0.00 21.44
N ARG A 112 6.22 -0.27 20.14
CA ARG A 112 7.10 0.30 19.12
C ARG A 112 7.04 1.83 19.12
N SER A 113 5.84 2.40 19.11
CA SER A 113 5.65 3.86 19.08
C SER A 113 6.22 4.54 20.33
N ALA A 114 6.14 3.89 21.50
CA ALA A 114 6.74 4.41 22.73
C ALA A 114 8.27 4.44 22.71
N LEU A 115 8.92 3.58 21.91
CA LEU A 115 10.37 3.54 21.74
C LEU A 115 10.87 4.29 20.50
N SER A 116 9.96 4.81 19.67
CA SER A 116 10.29 5.52 18.44
C SER A 116 11.16 6.75 18.70
N PRO A 117 12.18 7.04 17.87
CA PRO A 117 13.02 8.24 18.01
C PRO A 117 12.30 9.54 17.63
N TYR A 118 11.08 9.46 17.11
CA TYR A 118 10.22 10.59 16.76
C TYR A 118 8.76 10.30 17.15
N PRO A 119 7.89 11.32 17.31
CA PRO A 119 6.52 11.11 17.75
C PRO A 119 5.67 10.32 16.74
N ILE A 120 4.93 9.34 17.24
CA ILE A 120 3.91 8.59 16.48
C ILE A 120 2.59 8.66 17.23
N GLU A 121 1.55 9.18 16.59
CA GLU A 121 0.22 9.35 17.18
C GLU A 121 -0.79 8.40 16.51
N ARG A 122 -1.63 7.74 17.31
CA ARG A 122 -2.82 7.05 16.81
C ARG A 122 -3.93 8.07 16.63
N ILE A 123 -4.45 8.15 15.42
CA ILE A 123 -5.54 9.05 15.08
C ILE A 123 -6.75 8.23 14.68
N GLU A 124 -7.91 8.57 15.24
CA GLU A 124 -9.19 8.02 14.83
C GLU A 124 -10.00 9.15 14.18
N VAL A 125 -10.03 9.15 12.85
CA VAL A 125 -10.73 10.19 12.08
C VAL A 125 -12.21 9.81 11.98
N PRO A 126 -13.15 10.69 12.40
CA PRO A 126 -14.58 10.41 12.30
C PRO A 126 -14.99 10.06 10.86
N PHE A 127 -15.81 9.02 10.72
CA PHE A 127 -16.33 8.53 9.47
C PHE A 127 -17.76 8.00 9.66
N ASP A 128 -18.43 7.65 8.57
CA ASP A 128 -19.84 7.25 8.50
C ASP A 128 -20.33 6.38 9.69
N ASP A 129 -21.59 6.58 10.07
CA ASP A 129 -22.31 5.79 11.09
C ASP A 129 -21.59 5.70 12.45
N GLY A 130 -20.86 6.76 12.83
CA GLY A 130 -20.14 6.84 14.10
C GLY A 130 -18.88 5.97 14.17
N LYS A 131 -18.41 5.45 13.04
CA LYS A 131 -17.17 4.69 12.93
C LYS A 131 -15.98 5.61 12.68
N THR A 132 -14.76 5.07 12.69
CA THR A 132 -13.55 5.86 12.47
C THR A 132 -12.59 5.21 11.49
N ILE A 133 -11.90 6.06 10.72
CA ILE A 133 -10.73 5.66 9.94
C ILE A 133 -9.50 5.76 10.84
N SER A 134 -8.94 4.60 11.17
CA SER A 134 -7.78 4.49 12.05
C SER A 134 -6.50 4.81 11.28
N CYS A 135 -5.68 5.70 11.82
CA CYS A 135 -4.44 6.16 11.20
C CYS A 135 -3.26 6.15 12.19
N LEU A 136 -2.05 6.10 11.63
CA LEU A 136 -0.80 6.35 12.35
C LEU A 136 -0.13 7.60 11.77
N LEU A 137 -0.05 8.67 12.57
CA LEU A 137 0.59 9.92 12.19
C LEU A 137 2.02 9.95 12.77
N HIS A 138 2.99 9.85 11.88
CA HIS A 138 4.41 9.99 12.15
C HIS A 138 4.80 11.46 11.97
N LEU A 139 5.22 12.11 13.05
CA LEU A 139 5.60 13.51 13.06
C LEU A 139 7.12 13.67 13.06
N LEU A 140 7.61 14.74 12.43
CA LEU A 140 8.99 15.19 12.56
C LEU A 140 9.34 15.40 14.05
N PRO A 141 10.57 15.08 14.48
CA PRO A 141 10.99 15.22 15.88
C PRO A 141 10.77 16.62 16.46
N ASP A 142 10.95 17.66 15.65
CA ASP A 142 10.78 19.07 16.03
C ASP A 142 9.33 19.58 15.92
N ARG A 143 8.39 18.74 15.47
CA ARG A 143 6.98 19.06 15.24
C ARG A 143 6.76 20.32 14.40
N ARG A 144 7.75 20.73 13.59
CA ARG A 144 7.62 21.95 12.79
C ARG A 144 6.51 21.81 11.76
N LYS A 145 5.96 22.95 11.33
CA LYS A 145 5.06 23.00 10.17
C LYS A 145 5.80 22.50 8.92
N ALA A 146 5.32 21.41 8.32
CA ALA A 146 5.96 20.76 7.17
C ALA A 146 4.96 20.01 6.28
N PRO A 147 5.32 19.66 5.03
CA PRO A 147 4.51 18.78 4.19
C PRO A 147 4.16 17.46 4.88
N CYS A 148 3.00 16.90 4.56
CA CYS A 148 2.55 15.61 5.08
C CYS A 148 2.16 14.67 3.94
N ILE A 149 2.61 13.43 3.98
CA ILE A 149 2.23 12.38 3.03
C ILE A 149 1.11 11.52 3.63
N ILE A 150 -0.01 11.42 2.93
CA ILE A 150 -1.02 10.38 3.19
C ILE A 150 -0.55 9.11 2.49
N TYR A 151 -0.17 8.09 3.26
CA TYR A 151 0.10 6.76 2.73
C TYR A 151 -1.19 5.97 2.60
N VAL A 152 -1.48 5.53 1.38
CA VAL A 152 -2.64 4.69 1.02
C VAL A 152 -2.15 3.26 0.78
N PRO A 153 -2.40 2.32 1.72
CA PRO A 153 -1.90 0.96 1.59
C PRO A 153 -2.56 0.19 0.42
N GLY A 154 -1.85 -0.82 -0.07
CA GLY A 154 -2.43 -1.81 -0.99
C GLY A 154 -3.49 -2.69 -0.32
N MET A 155 -4.17 -3.52 -1.10
CA MET A 155 -5.23 -4.42 -0.62
C MET A 155 -4.77 -5.29 0.57
N ASP A 156 -3.54 -5.79 0.47
CA ASP A 156 -2.97 -6.74 1.43
C ASP A 156 -2.20 -6.10 2.58
N GLN A 157 -2.29 -4.78 2.68
CA GLN A 157 -1.56 -3.96 3.63
C GLN A 157 -2.50 -3.28 4.62
N THR A 158 -1.90 -2.72 5.65
CA THR A 158 -2.55 -1.88 6.66
C THR A 158 -1.65 -0.68 6.95
N LYS A 159 -2.13 0.30 7.72
CA LYS A 159 -1.39 1.48 8.14
C LYS A 159 -0.03 1.19 8.79
N GLU A 160 0.17 0.00 9.35
CA GLU A 160 1.44 -0.43 9.95
C GLU A 160 2.52 -0.83 8.94
N TYR A 161 2.17 -1.04 7.67
CA TYR A 161 3.10 -1.56 6.67
C TYR A 161 4.24 -0.57 6.36
N PHE A 162 3.87 0.69 6.15
CA PHE A 162 4.77 1.79 5.80
C PHE A 162 4.34 3.06 6.54
N PRO A 163 5.26 3.94 6.97
CA PRO A 163 6.72 3.79 6.89
C PRO A 163 7.26 2.83 7.95
N LYS A 164 8.47 2.29 7.72
CA LYS A 164 9.22 1.56 8.76
C LYS A 164 9.79 2.54 9.77
N VAL A 165 9.68 2.25 11.07
CA VAL A 165 10.01 3.25 12.10
C VAL A 165 11.48 3.61 12.16
N MET A 166 12.37 2.61 12.08
CA MET A 166 13.82 2.83 12.16
C MET A 166 14.41 3.58 10.97
N ASN A 167 13.80 3.43 9.78
CA ASN A 167 14.20 4.12 8.56
C ASN A 167 12.98 4.76 7.90
N ASN A 168 12.36 5.70 8.61
CA ASN A 168 11.17 6.38 8.09
C ASN A 168 11.57 7.36 6.99
N LEU A 169 11.32 6.95 5.74
CA LEU A 169 11.74 7.67 4.55
C LEU A 169 11.16 9.08 4.42
N GLY A 170 9.94 9.32 4.94
CA GLY A 170 9.33 10.64 4.95
C GLY A 170 9.98 11.56 5.98
N ILE A 171 10.16 11.08 7.20
CA ILE A 171 10.81 11.82 8.28
C ILE A 171 12.26 12.19 7.92
N ASN A 172 12.99 11.24 7.32
CA ASN A 172 14.36 11.46 6.84
C ASN A 172 14.43 12.54 5.73
N ARG A 173 13.31 12.87 5.09
CA ARG A 173 13.16 13.90 4.05
C ARG A 173 12.43 15.15 4.54
N GLY A 174 12.21 15.27 5.85
CA GLY A 174 11.57 16.45 6.42
C GLY A 174 10.06 16.52 6.19
N MET A 175 9.39 15.39 5.94
CA MET A 175 7.94 15.30 5.77
C MET A 175 7.31 14.50 6.91
N HIS A 176 6.12 14.91 7.34
CA HIS A 176 5.25 14.06 8.16
C HIS A 176 4.64 12.95 7.29
N VAL A 177 4.21 11.86 7.91
CA VAL A 177 3.52 10.77 7.20
C VAL A 177 2.31 10.31 8.01
N ILE A 178 1.14 10.26 7.40
CA ILE A 178 -0.05 9.62 7.97
C ILE A 178 -0.42 8.39 7.15
N SER A 179 -0.41 7.23 7.78
CA SER A 179 -0.83 5.97 7.17
C SER A 179 -2.23 5.63 7.63
N MET A 180 -3.14 5.28 6.71
CA MET A 180 -4.56 5.04 7.02
C MET A 180 -4.98 3.59 6.75
N ASP A 181 -5.89 3.07 7.57
CA ASP A 181 -6.67 1.88 7.25
C ASP A 181 -7.98 2.31 6.57
N GLY A 182 -7.98 2.40 5.23
CA GLY A 182 -9.20 2.75 4.49
C GLY A 182 -10.29 1.68 4.60
N PRO A 183 -11.49 1.93 4.05
CA PRO A 183 -12.55 0.92 3.94
C PRO A 183 -12.02 -0.43 3.45
N GLY A 184 -12.44 -1.51 4.12
CA GLY A 184 -11.97 -2.86 3.82
C GLY A 184 -10.56 -3.21 4.31
N GLN A 185 -9.84 -2.34 5.01
CA GLN A 185 -8.48 -2.63 5.50
C GLN A 185 -8.38 -2.62 7.02
N GLY A 186 -7.44 -3.38 7.58
CA GLY A 186 -7.04 -3.31 9.01
C GLY A 186 -8.20 -3.11 10.01
N ASN A 187 -8.16 -1.99 10.74
CA ASN A 187 -9.20 -1.61 11.71
C ASN A 187 -10.57 -1.35 11.07
N SER A 188 -10.63 -0.90 9.83
CA SER A 188 -11.89 -0.71 9.09
C SER A 188 -12.63 -2.05 8.88
N ASN A 189 -11.91 -3.14 8.60
CA ASN A 189 -12.50 -4.49 8.57
C ASN A 189 -13.07 -4.91 9.93
N MET A 190 -12.34 -4.63 11.02
CA MET A 190 -12.80 -4.95 12.38
C MET A 190 -14.08 -4.18 12.76
N GLN A 191 -14.29 -3.01 12.15
CA GLN A 191 -15.49 -2.19 12.29
C GLN A 191 -16.55 -2.45 11.21
N LYS A 192 -16.33 -3.43 10.31
CA LYS A 192 -17.21 -3.74 9.18
C LYS A 192 -17.46 -2.54 8.26
N ILE A 193 -16.45 -1.68 8.08
CA ILE A 193 -16.43 -0.66 7.04
C ILE A 193 -15.95 -1.36 5.77
N ARG A 194 -16.87 -1.62 4.84
CA ARG A 194 -16.59 -2.40 3.63
C ARG A 194 -16.03 -1.54 2.51
N ALA A 195 -15.14 -2.06 1.67
CA ALA A 195 -14.65 -1.37 0.48
C ALA A 195 -15.66 -1.48 -0.67
N VAL A 196 -16.56 -0.50 -0.81
CA VAL A 196 -17.60 -0.49 -1.84
C VAL A 196 -17.89 0.94 -2.30
N GLY A 197 -18.17 1.11 -3.59
CA GLY A 197 -18.45 2.42 -4.17
C GLY A 197 -17.32 3.43 -3.95
N GLU A 198 -17.69 4.66 -3.63
CA GLU A 198 -16.78 5.82 -3.46
C GLU A 198 -16.33 6.06 -2.00
N ASN A 199 -16.56 5.09 -1.12
CA ASN A 199 -16.34 5.32 0.31
C ASN A 199 -14.86 5.40 0.70
N TYR A 200 -13.96 4.88 -0.14
CA TYR A 200 -12.52 5.00 0.08
C TYR A 200 -12.04 6.43 -0.21
N GLU A 201 -12.54 7.05 -1.27
CA GLU A 201 -12.32 8.46 -1.60
C GLU A 201 -12.84 9.35 -0.48
N ARG A 202 -14.05 9.07 0.04
CA ARG A 202 -14.59 9.79 1.21
C ARG A 202 -13.73 9.64 2.45
N ALA A 203 -13.21 8.44 2.73
CA ALA A 203 -12.31 8.19 3.86
C ALA A 203 -11.01 8.99 3.73
N GLY A 204 -10.41 8.99 2.53
CA GLY A 204 -9.22 9.79 2.25
C GLY A 204 -9.47 11.30 2.39
N ALA A 205 -10.62 11.78 1.89
CA ALA A 205 -11.02 13.18 2.04
C ALA A 205 -11.26 13.57 3.52
N ALA A 206 -11.78 12.66 4.34
CA ALA A 206 -11.92 12.86 5.78
C ALA A 206 -10.56 12.97 6.48
N VAL A 207 -9.60 12.09 6.15
CA VAL A 207 -8.21 12.15 6.64
C VAL A 207 -7.56 13.47 6.22
N MET A 208 -7.78 13.91 4.99
CA MET A 208 -7.27 15.18 4.48
C MET A 208 -7.86 16.39 5.23
N SER A 209 -9.16 16.38 5.52
CA SER A 209 -9.81 17.39 6.37
C SER A 209 -9.26 17.39 7.80
N TYR A 210 -8.97 16.21 8.36
CA TYR A 210 -8.30 16.11 9.66
C TYR A 210 -6.89 16.74 9.64
N LEU A 211 -6.09 16.47 8.61
CA LEU A 211 -4.77 17.08 8.48
C LEU A 211 -4.81 18.61 8.42
N GLN A 212 -5.87 19.19 7.84
CA GLN A 212 -6.07 20.64 7.83
C GLN A 212 -6.33 21.24 9.22
N THR A 213 -6.63 20.44 10.24
CA THR A 213 -6.76 20.93 11.63
C THR A 213 -5.45 20.84 12.41
N ARG A 214 -4.39 20.28 11.83
CA ARG A 214 -3.09 20.09 12.49
C ARG A 214 -2.18 21.29 12.23
N GLU A 215 -1.59 21.85 13.29
CA GLU A 215 -0.66 22.97 13.19
C GLU A 215 0.71 22.55 12.62
N GLU A 216 1.07 21.28 12.82
CA GLU A 216 2.33 20.71 12.33
C GLU A 216 2.30 20.47 10.81
N VAL A 217 1.11 20.47 10.20
CA VAL A 217 0.93 20.17 8.78
C VAL A 217 0.86 21.46 7.97
N ASP A 218 1.63 21.52 6.89
CA ASP A 218 1.45 22.54 5.86
C ASP A 218 0.31 22.14 4.92
N HIS A 219 -0.83 22.83 5.07
CA HIS A 219 -2.10 22.45 4.43
C HIS A 219 -2.06 22.54 2.91
N ASP A 220 -1.18 23.39 2.36
CA ASP A 220 -0.99 23.53 0.92
C ASP A 220 0.00 22.50 0.34
N ARG A 221 0.54 21.61 1.19
CA ARG A 221 1.60 20.64 0.84
C ARG A 221 1.30 19.24 1.37
N ILE A 222 0.05 18.82 1.21
CA ILE A 222 -0.36 17.44 1.50
C ILE A 222 -0.16 16.60 0.24
N GLY A 223 0.74 15.62 0.31
CA GLY A 223 0.94 14.63 -0.75
C GLY A 223 0.17 13.34 -0.49
N ILE A 224 -0.09 12.55 -1.54
CA ILE A 224 -0.64 11.20 -1.43
C ILE A 224 0.37 10.21 -2.01
N TYR A 225 0.62 9.12 -1.30
CA TYR A 225 1.42 8.00 -1.80
C TYR A 225 0.63 6.70 -1.72
N GLY A 226 0.20 6.17 -2.88
CA GLY A 226 -0.52 4.91 -2.99
C GLY A 226 0.35 3.76 -3.48
N VAL A 227 0.20 2.56 -2.92
CA VAL A 227 0.97 1.37 -3.33
C VAL A 227 0.06 0.21 -3.72
N SER A 228 0.36 -0.51 -4.81
CA SER A 228 -0.48 -1.62 -5.29
C SER A 228 -1.91 -1.14 -5.53
N MET A 229 -2.95 -1.79 -5.02
CA MET A 229 -4.33 -1.29 -5.11
C MET A 229 -4.53 0.11 -4.45
N GLY A 230 -3.62 0.52 -3.57
CA GLY A 230 -3.54 1.89 -3.07
C GLY A 230 -3.25 2.91 -4.17
N SER A 231 -2.64 2.51 -5.28
CA SER A 231 -2.47 3.36 -6.47
C SER A 231 -3.83 3.74 -7.08
N TYR A 232 -4.71 2.77 -7.31
CA TYR A 232 -6.10 3.02 -7.71
C TYR A 232 -6.78 3.99 -6.74
N TRP A 233 -6.80 3.68 -5.44
CA TRP A 233 -7.46 4.54 -4.46
C TRP A 233 -6.84 5.94 -4.35
N SER A 234 -5.53 6.08 -4.54
CA SER A 234 -4.86 7.39 -4.51
C SER A 234 -5.25 8.28 -5.70
N LEU A 235 -5.33 7.72 -6.91
CA LEU A 235 -5.77 8.44 -8.11
C LEU A 235 -7.26 8.79 -8.01
N ARG A 236 -8.08 7.82 -7.56
CA ARG A 236 -9.51 8.02 -7.27
C ARG A 236 -9.73 9.15 -6.27
N LEU A 237 -9.03 9.11 -5.13
CA LEU A 237 -9.11 10.15 -4.11
C LEU A 237 -8.77 11.53 -4.68
N ALA A 238 -7.70 11.64 -5.46
CA ALA A 238 -7.30 12.93 -6.05
C ALA A 238 -8.22 13.44 -7.16
N SER A 239 -8.90 12.52 -7.86
CA SER A 239 -9.96 12.87 -8.81
C SER A 239 -11.23 13.37 -8.11
N TYR A 240 -11.44 12.94 -6.86
CA TYR A 240 -12.58 13.28 -6.01
C TYR A 240 -12.33 14.54 -5.17
N ASP A 241 -11.11 14.72 -4.66
CA ASP A 241 -10.68 15.81 -3.79
C ASP A 241 -9.37 16.43 -4.28
N HIS A 242 -9.43 17.70 -4.68
CA HIS A 242 -8.31 18.38 -5.35
C HIS A 242 -7.36 19.11 -4.39
N ARG A 243 -7.46 18.89 -3.08
CA ARG A 243 -6.56 19.52 -2.09
C ARG A 243 -5.16 18.89 -2.04
N ALA A 244 -4.96 17.72 -2.65
CA ALA A 244 -3.64 17.11 -2.73
C ALA A 244 -2.69 17.94 -3.59
N ALA A 245 -1.50 18.24 -3.07
CA ALA A 245 -0.46 19.01 -3.76
C ALA A 245 0.42 18.16 -4.70
N ALA A 246 0.49 16.85 -4.45
CA ALA A 246 1.18 15.88 -5.32
C ALA A 246 0.67 14.46 -5.05
N ILE A 247 0.77 13.59 -6.04
CA ILE A 247 0.48 12.15 -5.91
C ILE A 247 1.65 11.36 -6.46
N ALA A 248 2.01 10.29 -5.77
CA ALA A 248 2.79 9.22 -6.35
C ALA A 248 2.05 7.90 -6.21
N SER A 249 2.12 7.07 -7.24
CA SER A 249 1.76 5.67 -7.17
C SER A 249 3.01 4.80 -7.30
N GLY A 250 3.09 3.75 -6.49
CA GLY A 250 4.18 2.76 -6.56
C GLY A 250 3.61 1.37 -6.74
N VAL A 251 4.13 0.64 -7.74
CA VAL A 251 3.69 -0.72 -8.06
C VAL A 251 2.21 -0.71 -8.49
N ALA A 252 1.95 -0.37 -9.75
CA ALA A 252 0.62 0.01 -10.24
C ALA A 252 -0.44 -1.11 -10.10
N CYS A 253 -1.70 -0.70 -9.93
CA CYS A 253 -2.91 -1.52 -9.98
C CYS A 253 -4.10 -0.60 -10.28
N PHE A 254 -4.07 0.11 -11.41
CA PHE A 254 -5.01 1.21 -11.70
C PHE A 254 -6.41 0.73 -12.09
N ASN A 255 -6.51 -0.40 -12.79
CA ASN A 255 -7.75 -0.99 -13.27
C ASN A 255 -7.97 -2.38 -12.63
N PRO A 256 -8.26 -2.45 -11.32
CA PRO A 256 -8.43 -3.73 -10.64
C PRO A 256 -9.61 -4.57 -11.19
N ASN A 257 -10.56 -3.93 -11.88
CA ASN A 257 -11.62 -4.63 -12.61
C ASN A 257 -11.12 -5.48 -13.80
N ASN A 258 -9.89 -5.27 -14.29
CA ASN A 258 -9.36 -5.92 -15.48
C ASN A 258 -8.56 -7.20 -15.18
N THR A 259 -7.60 -7.14 -14.25
CA THR A 259 -6.56 -8.18 -14.09
C THR A 259 -6.57 -8.87 -12.73
N ILE A 260 -6.54 -8.11 -11.63
CA ILE A 260 -6.26 -8.65 -10.28
C ILE A 260 -7.35 -9.62 -9.79
N PHE A 261 -8.61 -9.45 -10.20
CA PHE A 261 -9.72 -10.32 -9.79
C PHE A 261 -10.06 -11.46 -10.76
N SER A 262 -9.58 -11.38 -11.99
CA SER A 262 -9.99 -12.24 -13.12
C SER A 262 -8.85 -13.15 -13.62
N VAL A 263 -7.64 -12.60 -13.76
CA VAL A 263 -6.46 -13.25 -14.36
C VAL A 263 -5.44 -13.66 -13.30
N SER A 264 -5.23 -12.80 -12.31
CA SER A 264 -4.26 -13.03 -11.24
C SER A 264 -4.71 -14.10 -10.24
N SER A 265 -3.92 -14.34 -9.19
CA SER A 265 -4.24 -15.34 -8.17
C SER A 265 -5.68 -15.19 -7.66
N PRO A 266 -6.48 -16.27 -7.64
CA PRO A 266 -7.82 -16.28 -7.05
C PRO A 266 -7.88 -15.76 -5.61
N ARG A 267 -6.74 -15.76 -4.89
CA ARG A 267 -6.64 -15.25 -3.53
C ARG A 267 -6.97 -13.77 -3.43
N PHE A 268 -6.64 -12.98 -4.45
CA PHE A 268 -6.95 -11.56 -4.48
C PHE A 268 -8.46 -11.30 -4.49
N LYS A 269 -9.21 -11.99 -5.35
CA LYS A 269 -10.68 -11.92 -5.37
C LYS A 269 -11.28 -12.35 -4.02
N GLN A 270 -10.83 -13.48 -3.46
CA GLN A 270 -11.33 -13.96 -2.16
C GLN A 270 -11.13 -12.95 -1.04
N MET A 271 -9.97 -12.30 -1.02
CA MET A 271 -9.68 -11.27 -0.03
C MET A 271 -10.56 -10.05 -0.23
N PHE A 272 -10.66 -9.53 -1.45
CA PHE A 272 -11.47 -8.34 -1.70
C PHE A 272 -12.95 -8.61 -1.45
N MET A 273 -13.46 -9.82 -1.72
CA MET A 273 -14.82 -10.22 -1.35
C MET A 273 -15.07 -10.01 0.15
N TYR A 274 -14.13 -10.42 1.01
CA TYR A 274 -14.20 -10.12 2.44
C TYR A 274 -14.11 -8.63 2.77
N MET A 275 -13.24 -7.88 2.07
CA MET A 275 -13.14 -6.43 2.22
C MET A 275 -14.44 -5.71 1.84
N ALA A 276 -15.13 -6.20 0.81
CA ALA A 276 -16.42 -5.69 0.34
C ALA A 276 -17.61 -6.23 1.16
N GLY A 277 -17.39 -7.26 1.99
CA GLY A 277 -18.46 -7.93 2.75
C GLY A 277 -19.40 -8.75 1.87
N LEU A 278 -18.90 -9.28 0.76
CA LEU A 278 -19.64 -10.09 -0.20
C LEU A 278 -19.22 -11.56 -0.11
N GLU A 279 -20.20 -12.46 -0.17
CA GLU A 279 -19.96 -13.90 -0.24
C GLU A 279 -20.33 -14.48 -1.62
N ASP A 280 -21.18 -13.77 -2.38
CA ASP A 280 -21.57 -14.14 -3.74
C ASP A 280 -20.63 -13.54 -4.79
N GLU A 281 -20.10 -14.39 -5.67
CA GLU A 281 -19.15 -13.95 -6.70
C GLU A 281 -19.79 -13.13 -7.81
N ASP A 282 -21.07 -13.36 -8.12
CA ASP A 282 -21.76 -12.65 -9.20
C ASP A 282 -22.12 -11.22 -8.73
N GLU A 283 -22.44 -11.04 -7.44
CA GLU A 283 -22.55 -9.73 -6.79
C GLU A 283 -21.20 -9.00 -6.75
N PHE A 284 -20.13 -9.71 -6.42
CA PHE A 284 -18.78 -9.15 -6.46
C PHE A 284 -18.38 -8.69 -7.86
N ASP A 285 -18.64 -9.49 -8.90
CA ASP A 285 -18.25 -9.17 -10.27
C ASP A 285 -19.01 -7.93 -10.77
N LYS A 286 -20.29 -7.76 -10.39
CA LYS A 286 -21.05 -6.53 -10.67
C LYS A 286 -20.48 -5.30 -9.96
N MET A 287 -20.07 -5.45 -8.70
CA MET A 287 -19.49 -4.34 -7.92
C MET A 287 -18.12 -3.95 -8.45
N SER A 288 -17.23 -4.92 -8.61
CA SER A 288 -15.85 -4.73 -9.02
C SER A 288 -15.71 -4.25 -10.47
N ALA A 289 -16.70 -4.50 -11.35
CA ALA A 289 -16.71 -3.97 -12.71
C ALA A 289 -16.53 -2.44 -12.79
N ASN A 290 -16.95 -1.70 -11.75
CA ASN A 290 -16.82 -0.25 -11.68
C ASN A 290 -15.52 0.23 -11.02
N MET A 291 -14.65 -0.67 -10.57
CA MET A 291 -13.38 -0.31 -9.94
C MET A 291 -12.31 -0.04 -10.99
N THR A 292 -12.26 1.20 -11.48
CA THR A 292 -11.30 1.67 -12.48
C THR A 292 -11.01 3.16 -12.30
N VAL A 293 -9.84 3.62 -12.73
CA VAL A 293 -9.51 5.05 -12.84
C VAL A 293 -9.97 5.66 -14.17
N LYS A 294 -10.38 4.84 -15.15
CA LYS A 294 -10.83 5.29 -16.47
C LYS A 294 -12.01 6.26 -16.35
N GLY A 295 -11.90 7.42 -16.99
CA GLY A 295 -12.88 8.52 -16.89
C GLY A 295 -12.77 9.37 -15.61
N TYR A 296 -11.68 9.22 -14.86
CA TYR A 296 -11.40 10.03 -13.66
C TYR A 296 -9.98 10.59 -13.61
N SER A 297 -9.00 9.97 -14.28
CA SER A 297 -7.61 10.45 -14.32
C SER A 297 -7.49 11.90 -14.82
N ASP A 298 -8.33 12.32 -15.78
CA ASP A 298 -8.38 13.68 -16.32
C ASP A 298 -8.80 14.75 -15.28
N LYS A 299 -9.48 14.33 -14.22
CA LYS A 299 -9.94 15.20 -13.13
C LYS A 299 -8.85 15.48 -12.11
N ILE A 300 -7.75 14.73 -12.10
CA ILE A 300 -6.62 14.97 -11.19
C ILE A 300 -5.95 16.31 -11.57
N LYS A 301 -5.73 17.19 -10.58
CA LYS A 301 -5.24 18.56 -10.81
C LYS A 301 -3.84 18.84 -10.31
N CYS A 302 -3.20 17.89 -9.63
CA CYS A 302 -1.87 18.06 -9.07
C CYS A 302 -0.82 17.18 -9.77
N PRO A 303 0.48 17.55 -9.66
CA PRO A 303 1.60 16.72 -10.05
C PRO A 303 1.44 15.23 -9.71
N THR A 304 1.58 14.36 -10.70
CA THR A 304 1.36 12.91 -10.54
C THR A 304 2.55 12.10 -11.06
N LEU A 305 3.09 11.22 -10.21
CA LEU A 305 4.08 10.20 -10.56
C LEU A 305 3.43 8.83 -10.62
N LEU A 306 3.64 8.11 -11.73
CA LEU A 306 3.27 6.70 -11.88
C LEU A 306 4.52 5.81 -11.88
N VAL A 307 4.60 4.77 -11.07
CA VAL A 307 5.74 3.84 -11.05
C VAL A 307 5.25 2.40 -11.20
N THR A 308 5.66 1.74 -12.28
CA THR A 308 5.21 0.38 -12.64
C THR A 308 6.36 -0.52 -13.05
N GLY A 309 6.21 -1.82 -12.82
CA GLY A 309 7.08 -2.83 -13.44
C GLY A 309 6.66 -3.07 -14.88
N GLU A 310 7.63 -3.31 -15.76
CA GLU A 310 7.37 -3.61 -17.18
C GLU A 310 6.48 -4.84 -17.38
N PHE A 311 6.62 -5.85 -16.52
CA PHE A 311 5.87 -7.11 -16.58
C PHE A 311 4.93 -7.29 -15.38
N ASP A 312 4.44 -6.21 -14.79
CA ASP A 312 3.55 -6.30 -13.63
C ASP A 312 2.20 -6.97 -14.02
N PRO A 313 1.88 -8.17 -13.49
CA PRO A 313 0.66 -8.88 -13.85
C PRO A 313 -0.63 -8.23 -13.30
N LEU A 314 -0.49 -7.31 -12.34
CA LEU A 314 -1.63 -6.61 -11.73
C LEU A 314 -1.96 -5.31 -12.45
N CYS A 315 -1.02 -4.78 -13.24
CA CYS A 315 -1.23 -3.63 -14.10
C CYS A 315 -0.36 -3.79 -15.35
N PRO A 316 -0.89 -4.42 -16.41
CA PRO A 316 -0.22 -4.50 -17.70
C PRO A 316 0.30 -3.13 -18.13
N LEU A 317 1.41 -3.11 -18.86
CA LEU A 317 2.08 -1.87 -19.18
C LEU A 317 1.22 -0.97 -20.07
N GLU A 318 0.44 -1.56 -20.98
CA GLU A 318 -0.56 -0.85 -21.78
C GLU A 318 -1.60 -0.12 -20.91
N ASP A 319 -2.12 -0.75 -19.85
CA ASP A 319 -3.06 -0.12 -18.91
C ASP A 319 -2.38 1.05 -18.16
N ALA A 320 -1.10 0.90 -17.79
CA ALA A 320 -0.35 1.96 -17.12
C ALA A 320 -0.09 3.15 -18.06
N VAL A 321 0.22 2.89 -19.34
CA VAL A 321 0.41 3.90 -20.38
C VAL A 321 -0.91 4.61 -20.67
N GLU A 322 -2.03 3.90 -20.80
CA GLU A 322 -3.37 4.49 -21.00
C GLU A 322 -3.68 5.50 -19.88
N VAL A 323 -3.49 5.10 -18.62
CA VAL A 323 -3.71 5.98 -17.47
C VAL A 323 -2.77 7.17 -17.49
N PHE A 324 -1.51 6.97 -17.86
CA PHE A 324 -0.56 8.07 -18.02
C PHE A 324 -1.03 9.06 -19.08
N GLU A 325 -1.54 8.60 -20.22
CA GLU A 325 -2.05 9.46 -21.29
C GLU A 325 -3.30 10.25 -20.87
N ASP A 326 -4.24 9.61 -20.17
CA ASP A 326 -5.48 10.22 -19.67
C ASP A 326 -5.24 11.37 -18.66
N LEU A 327 -4.11 11.36 -17.95
CA LEU A 327 -3.74 12.45 -17.04
C LEU A 327 -3.57 13.77 -17.80
N THR A 328 -4.28 14.81 -17.37
CA THR A 328 -4.15 16.18 -17.94
C THR A 328 -3.28 17.10 -17.09
N CYS A 329 -2.93 16.67 -15.87
CA CYS A 329 -2.02 17.37 -14.98
C CYS A 329 -0.57 17.10 -15.36
N LYS A 330 0.33 17.82 -14.68
CA LYS A 330 1.76 17.57 -14.79
C LYS A 330 2.10 16.16 -14.36
N LYS A 331 2.76 15.41 -15.23
CA LYS A 331 2.90 13.96 -15.07
C LYS A 331 4.29 13.42 -15.40
N GLU A 332 4.67 12.39 -14.67
CA GLU A 332 5.86 11.57 -14.93
C GLU A 332 5.51 10.09 -14.70
N MET A 333 6.09 9.19 -15.50
CA MET A 333 5.98 7.75 -15.29
C MET A 333 7.36 7.09 -15.30
N TRP A 334 7.58 6.14 -14.41
CA TRP A 334 8.75 5.26 -14.40
C TRP A 334 8.32 3.84 -14.72
N VAL A 335 8.86 3.29 -15.80
CA VAL A 335 8.71 1.89 -16.20
C VAL A 335 10.00 1.18 -15.83
N ILE A 336 9.92 0.20 -14.92
CA ILE A 336 11.10 -0.49 -14.44
C ILE A 336 11.32 -1.78 -15.23
N GLU A 337 12.42 -1.84 -15.98
CA GLU A 337 12.80 -2.93 -16.90
C GLU A 337 12.86 -4.29 -16.17
N ASP A 338 12.27 -5.31 -16.77
CA ASP A 338 12.22 -6.70 -16.31
C ASP A 338 11.60 -6.90 -14.91
N GLN A 339 10.85 -5.92 -14.39
CA GLN A 339 10.27 -6.02 -13.05
C GLN A 339 8.77 -6.32 -13.04
N PHE A 340 8.35 -6.95 -11.94
CA PHE A 340 6.99 -7.41 -11.68
C PHE A 340 6.41 -6.76 -10.41
N HIS A 341 5.25 -7.25 -9.96
CA HIS A 341 4.70 -6.92 -8.65
C HIS A 341 5.41 -7.71 -7.53
N PRO A 342 5.97 -7.09 -6.49
CA PRO A 342 6.33 -5.67 -6.26
C PRO A 342 7.77 -5.26 -6.59
N LEU A 343 8.01 -3.94 -6.57
CA LEU A 343 9.29 -3.28 -6.87
C LEU A 343 10.18 -3.05 -5.62
N TRP A 344 10.51 -4.14 -4.92
CA TRP A 344 11.32 -4.12 -3.69
C TRP A 344 12.66 -4.82 -3.87
N ASN A 345 13.73 -4.25 -3.32
CA ASN A 345 15.08 -4.83 -3.38
C ASN A 345 15.53 -5.20 -4.83
N ILE A 346 15.19 -4.33 -5.80
CA ILE A 346 15.36 -4.62 -7.23
C ILE A 346 16.72 -4.12 -7.78
N PRO A 347 17.31 -4.81 -8.77
CA PRO A 347 18.63 -4.47 -9.31
C PRO A 347 18.68 -3.08 -9.97
N ASN A 348 17.61 -2.67 -10.67
CA ASN A 348 17.51 -1.39 -11.38
C ASN A 348 17.72 -0.17 -10.45
N LEU A 349 17.48 -0.37 -9.15
CA LEU A 349 17.60 0.65 -8.10
C LEU A 349 18.71 0.33 -7.10
N GLY A 350 19.70 -0.48 -7.50
CA GLY A 350 20.82 -0.86 -6.64
C GLY A 350 20.38 -1.59 -5.37
N LYS A 351 19.34 -2.42 -5.46
CA LYS A 351 18.72 -3.16 -4.34
C LYS A 351 17.98 -2.30 -3.31
N LEU A 352 17.66 -1.06 -3.65
CA LEU A 352 16.70 -0.26 -2.89
C LEU A 352 15.26 -0.56 -3.33
N ASP A 353 14.32 -0.32 -2.42
CA ASP A 353 12.90 -0.28 -2.75
C ASP A 353 12.57 1.01 -3.50
N CYS A 354 11.59 0.94 -4.43
CA CYS A 354 11.10 2.12 -5.15
C CYS A 354 10.61 3.25 -4.22
N HIS A 355 10.21 2.89 -2.98
CA HIS A 355 9.84 3.83 -1.91
C HIS A 355 10.87 4.94 -1.69
N HIS A 356 12.18 4.66 -1.80
CA HIS A 356 13.23 5.67 -1.62
C HIS A 356 13.13 6.77 -2.68
N TYR A 357 13.11 6.36 -3.94
CA TYR A 357 13.08 7.27 -5.09
C TYR A 357 11.75 8.04 -5.18
N ILE A 358 10.63 7.37 -4.88
CA ILE A 358 9.32 8.02 -4.84
C ILE A 358 9.28 9.09 -3.74
N MET A 359 9.87 8.82 -2.58
CA MET A 359 9.92 9.80 -1.50
C MET A 359 10.81 11.01 -1.84
N ASP A 360 11.90 10.81 -2.59
CA ASP A 360 12.70 11.91 -3.13
C ASP A 360 11.91 12.76 -4.14
N TRP A 361 11.15 12.11 -5.03
CA TRP A 361 10.27 12.82 -5.96
C TRP A 361 9.20 13.63 -5.22
N LEU A 362 8.51 13.03 -4.25
CA LEU A 362 7.51 13.72 -3.42
C LEU A 362 8.12 14.88 -2.64
N GLN A 363 9.31 14.69 -2.05
CA GLN A 363 10.03 15.75 -1.36
C GLN A 363 10.32 16.91 -2.32
N LYS A 364 10.88 16.62 -3.50
CA LYS A 364 11.20 17.65 -4.50
C LYS A 364 9.96 18.46 -4.90
N THR A 365 8.85 17.77 -5.17
CA THR A 365 7.59 18.39 -5.59
C THR A 365 6.98 19.24 -4.48
N LEU A 366 6.86 18.69 -3.26
CA LEU A 366 6.18 19.36 -2.14
C LEU A 366 7.01 20.49 -1.52
N PHE A 367 8.34 20.45 -1.59
CA PHE A 367 9.19 21.54 -1.12
C PHE A 367 9.40 22.65 -2.16
N SER A 368 9.07 22.40 -3.42
CA SER A 368 9.25 23.38 -4.48
C SER A 368 8.37 24.62 -4.25
N LYS A 369 8.97 25.80 -4.44
CA LYS A 369 8.22 27.07 -4.52
C LYS A 369 7.48 27.22 -5.85
N ASN A 370 7.91 26.47 -6.87
CA ASN A 370 7.30 26.43 -8.19
C ASN A 370 7.25 24.98 -8.69
N PRO A 371 6.23 24.19 -8.30
CA PRO A 371 6.09 22.79 -8.69
C PRO A 371 6.18 22.58 -10.21
N ASP A 372 5.65 23.55 -10.98
CA ASP A 372 5.65 23.57 -12.44
C ASP A 372 7.05 23.67 -13.06
N GLN A 373 8.09 23.99 -12.29
CA GLN A 373 9.48 23.95 -12.77
C GLN A 373 10.30 22.80 -12.18
N SER A 374 9.77 22.10 -11.16
CA SER A 374 10.56 21.15 -10.37
C SER A 374 10.55 19.72 -10.88
N ILE A 375 9.50 19.31 -11.59
CA ILE A 375 9.38 17.96 -12.17
C ILE A 375 9.29 18.02 -13.71
N PRO A 376 9.63 16.95 -14.42
CA PRO A 376 9.31 16.80 -15.84
C PRO A 376 7.80 16.87 -16.08
N ASP A 377 7.41 17.16 -17.32
CA ASP A 377 6.01 17.09 -17.76
C ASP A 377 5.91 16.18 -19.00
N GLY A 378 5.01 15.20 -18.96
CA GLY A 378 4.83 14.22 -20.03
C GLY A 378 5.99 13.23 -20.19
N ARG A 379 6.86 13.08 -19.18
CA ARG A 379 8.03 12.19 -19.25
C ARG A 379 7.68 10.76 -18.86
N ILE A 380 8.06 9.79 -19.70
CA ILE A 380 8.18 8.38 -19.33
C ILE A 380 9.67 8.05 -19.24
N ALA A 381 10.12 7.50 -18.12
CA ALA A 381 11.49 7.07 -17.87
C ALA A 381 11.55 5.54 -17.87
N TYR A 382 12.26 4.96 -18.85
CA TYR A 382 12.58 3.53 -18.85
C TYR A 382 13.80 3.25 -17.98
N VAL A 383 13.61 2.58 -16.85
CA VAL A 383 14.65 2.37 -15.84
C VAL A 383 15.29 1.00 -16.03
N SER A 384 16.34 0.95 -16.84
CA SER A 384 17.07 -0.28 -17.15
C SER A 384 17.81 -0.87 -15.94
N ASN A 385 18.01 -2.18 -15.92
CA ASN A 385 18.69 -2.96 -14.88
C ASN A 385 20.09 -2.44 -14.52
N ASN A 386 20.84 -1.93 -15.51
CA ASN A 386 22.19 -1.39 -15.34
C ASN A 386 22.28 0.11 -15.65
N GLY A 387 21.14 0.82 -15.53
CA GLY A 387 21.07 2.26 -15.81
C GLY A 387 21.36 3.12 -14.59
N ASP A 388 21.20 4.43 -14.77
CA ASP A 388 21.43 5.44 -13.72
C ASP A 388 20.22 5.65 -12.79
N GLY A 389 19.25 4.72 -12.80
CA GLY A 389 17.98 4.86 -12.08
C GLY A 389 17.07 5.94 -12.69
N PRO A 390 15.89 6.19 -12.07
CA PRO A 390 14.83 7.04 -12.66
C PRO A 390 15.20 8.52 -12.83
N PHE A 391 16.28 8.98 -12.18
CA PHE A 391 16.77 10.36 -12.27
C PHE A 391 17.75 10.58 -13.44
N GLY A 392 18.26 9.50 -14.06
CA GLY A 392 19.07 9.58 -15.29
C GLY A 392 18.23 9.95 -16.51
N ASN A 393 18.81 9.94 -17.72
CA ASN A 393 18.08 10.30 -18.94
C ASN A 393 16.90 9.37 -19.23
N CYS A 394 17.10 8.05 -19.08
CA CYS A 394 16.08 7.00 -19.21
C CYS A 394 15.21 7.14 -20.47
N GLU A 395 15.81 7.01 -21.66
CA GLU A 395 15.07 7.12 -22.92
C GLU A 395 13.94 6.09 -22.98
N TRP A 396 12.70 6.56 -23.08
CA TRP A 396 11.56 5.73 -23.43
C TRP A 396 11.44 5.65 -24.96
N LYS A 397 11.56 4.43 -25.49
CA LYS A 397 11.23 4.11 -26.88
C LYS A 397 9.99 3.22 -26.82
N PRO A 398 8.79 3.76 -27.09
CA PRO A 398 7.57 2.98 -27.03
C PRO A 398 7.72 1.77 -27.95
N THR A 399 7.56 0.57 -27.41
CA THR A 399 7.42 -0.65 -28.22
C THR A 399 5.96 -0.93 -28.57
N ILE A 400 5.00 -0.22 -27.95
CA ILE A 400 3.55 -0.32 -28.16
C ILE A 400 2.84 1.04 -28.07
N GLY A 401 1.68 1.16 -28.72
CA GLY A 401 0.68 2.21 -28.48
C GLY A 401 -0.35 1.87 -27.38
N PRO A 402 -1.29 2.79 -27.05
CA PRO A 402 -2.21 2.69 -25.91
C PRO A 402 -3.20 1.52 -25.97
N ASP A 403 -3.48 1.00 -27.16
CA ASP A 403 -4.41 -0.11 -27.40
C ASP A 403 -3.70 -1.37 -27.94
N GLU A 404 -2.36 -1.41 -27.88
CA GLU A 404 -1.55 -2.53 -28.35
C GLU A 404 -1.05 -3.35 -27.17
N ALA A 405 -1.24 -4.67 -27.23
CA ALA A 405 -0.71 -5.56 -26.21
C ALA A 405 0.81 -5.53 -26.22
N TYR A 406 1.44 -5.51 -25.04
CA TYR A 406 2.91 -5.44 -24.86
C TYR A 406 3.68 -6.71 -25.31
N PHE A 407 3.06 -7.62 -26.10
CA PHE A 407 3.61 -8.94 -26.43
C PHE A 407 3.61 -9.27 -27.92
#